data_AF-A0AAW5ZEI4-F1
#
_entry.id   AF-A0AAW5ZEI4-F1
#
_cell.length_a   1.000
_cell.length_b   1.000
_cell.length_c   1.000
_cell.angle_alpha   90.00
_cell.angle_beta   90.00
_cell.angle_gamma   90.00
#
_symmetry.space_group_name_H-M   'P 1'
#
loop_
_entity.id
_entity.type
_entity.pdbx_description
1 polymer ?
#
loop_
_entity_poly.entity_id
_entity_poly.type
_entity_poly.pdbx_seq_one_letter_code
_entity_poly.pdbx_strand_id
1 'polypeptide(L)'
;MSLSFSEAKLEQAIIELLQDQGYQYLIGDNVPRSSLDQVIIEDDLRHYLAARYQPDGITEEEIQRLIKQFTTLPASDLYESNKTFCRWLANGFLFKRDDRQQKDLYIELLDTRHLPAALRQIFDAEDVPLQQAAELPPSYINPPLNRIKIVNQLKISGKDNQTRIPDGILYINGLPLVVFEFKSAVREQDASIGDAWKQLCKRYRRDIPQLFIYNALCIISDGVNNRMGNLFAPYEYFYSWRKVTGNENREQDGIPS
;
A
#
# COMPACT_ATOMS: atom_id res chain seq x y z
N MET A 1 16.73 6.44 -32.67
CA MET A 1 15.84 5.46 -32.01
C MET A 1 15.07 6.22 -30.96
N SER A 2 13.74 6.35 -31.09
CA SER A 2 12.95 6.97 -30.02
C SER A 2 12.93 6.03 -28.81
N LEU A 3 13.36 6.53 -27.66
CA LEU A 3 13.25 5.84 -26.37
C LEU A 3 11.76 5.80 -26.00
N SER A 4 11.04 4.79 -26.47
CA SER A 4 9.68 4.53 -26.01
C SER A 4 9.70 4.18 -24.51
N PHE A 5 8.97 4.97 -23.71
CA PHE A 5 8.75 4.75 -22.28
C PHE A 5 7.54 3.82 -22.10
N SER A 6 7.81 2.54 -21.83
CA SER A 6 6.80 1.50 -21.65
C SER A 6 6.35 1.39 -20.19
N GLU A 7 5.17 0.82 -19.98
CA GLU A 7 4.60 0.50 -18.65
C GLU A 7 5.58 -0.27 -17.76
N ALA A 8 6.23 -1.31 -18.30
CA ALA A 8 7.24 -2.08 -17.57
C ALA A 8 8.49 -1.26 -17.15
N LYS A 9 8.83 -0.18 -17.89
CA LYS A 9 9.94 0.70 -17.51
C LYS A 9 9.52 1.64 -16.38
N LEU A 10 8.27 2.12 -16.40
CA LEU A 10 7.71 2.92 -15.32
C LEU A 10 7.61 2.10 -14.03
N GLU A 11 7.09 0.88 -14.11
CA GLU A 11 7.02 -0.07 -13.00
C GLU A 11 8.40 -0.29 -12.38
N GLN A 12 9.40 -0.63 -13.21
CA GLN A 12 10.77 -0.85 -12.76
C GLN A 12 11.39 0.41 -12.12
N ALA A 13 11.20 1.58 -12.72
CA ALA A 13 11.71 2.84 -12.16
C ALA A 13 11.09 3.16 -10.79
N ILE A 14 9.79 2.89 -10.60
CA ILE A 14 9.12 3.11 -9.31
C ILE A 14 9.60 2.10 -8.26
N ILE A 15 9.81 0.84 -8.65
CA ILE A 15 10.39 -0.17 -7.75
C ILE A 15 11.79 0.26 -7.31
N GLU A 16 12.64 0.69 -8.23
CA GLU A 16 13.99 1.20 -7.94
C GLU A 16 13.96 2.39 -6.97
N LEU A 17 13.08 3.37 -7.22
CA LEU A 17 12.91 4.52 -6.32
C LEU A 17 12.51 4.08 -4.91
N LEU A 18 11.59 3.12 -4.77
CA LEU A 18 11.20 2.60 -3.45
C LEU A 18 12.35 1.82 -2.79
N GLN A 19 13.13 1.05 -3.56
CA GLN A 19 14.31 0.36 -3.05
C GLN A 19 15.38 1.33 -2.55
N ASP A 20 15.60 2.45 -3.23
CA ASP A 20 16.51 3.52 -2.80
C ASP A 20 16.07 4.17 -1.49
N GLN A 21 14.75 4.17 -1.22
CA GLN A 21 14.20 4.57 0.07
C GLN A 21 14.30 3.46 1.15
N GLY A 22 14.81 2.27 0.82
CA GLY A 22 15.00 1.15 1.75
C GLY A 22 13.84 0.17 1.81
N TYR A 23 12.90 0.23 0.86
CA TYR A 23 11.79 -0.70 0.78
C TYR A 23 12.28 -2.03 0.19
N GLN A 24 11.90 -3.15 0.79
CA GLN A 24 12.29 -4.46 0.26
C GLN A 24 11.47 -4.78 -1.00
N TYR A 25 12.15 -5.15 -2.08
CA TYR A 25 11.49 -5.62 -3.30
C TYR A 25 11.33 -7.15 -3.30
N LEU A 26 10.17 -7.64 -3.74
CA LEU A 26 9.93 -9.05 -4.05
C LEU A 26 9.19 -9.19 -5.38
N ILE A 27 9.58 -10.20 -6.17
CA ILE A 27 8.75 -10.66 -7.28
C ILE A 27 7.70 -11.64 -6.77
N GLY A 28 6.52 -11.68 -7.41
CA GLY A 28 5.35 -12.43 -6.95
C GLY A 28 5.57 -13.92 -6.65
N ASP A 29 6.45 -14.59 -7.39
CA ASP A 29 6.80 -16.00 -7.18
C ASP A 29 7.63 -16.24 -5.91
N ASN A 30 8.28 -15.18 -5.38
CA ASN A 30 9.07 -15.23 -4.15
C ASN A 30 8.26 -14.82 -2.91
N VAL A 31 6.98 -14.49 -3.05
CA VAL A 31 6.13 -14.16 -1.90
C VAL A 31 5.73 -15.44 -1.15
N PRO A 32 6.04 -15.54 0.16
CA PRO A 32 5.71 -16.74 0.94
C PRO A 32 4.22 -16.80 1.21
N ARG A 33 3.52 -17.69 0.52
CA ARG A 33 2.08 -17.94 0.64
C ARG A 33 1.74 -19.38 0.30
N SER A 34 0.70 -19.90 0.92
CA SER A 34 0.27 -21.29 0.76
C SER A 34 -0.57 -21.52 -0.51
N SER A 35 -1.17 -20.46 -1.05
CA SER A 35 -2.06 -20.53 -2.21
C SER A 35 -2.12 -19.20 -2.98
N LEU A 36 -2.66 -19.23 -4.21
CA LEU A 36 -2.77 -18.04 -5.06
C LEU A 36 -3.90 -17.08 -4.65
N ASP A 37 -4.85 -17.52 -3.83
CA ASP A 37 -5.91 -16.69 -3.27
C ASP A 37 -5.48 -15.98 -1.97
N GLN A 38 -4.42 -16.46 -1.32
CA GLN A 38 -3.82 -15.79 -0.16
C GLN A 38 -3.13 -14.48 -0.58
N VAL A 39 -3.60 -13.37 0.00
CA VAL A 39 -3.08 -12.01 -0.29
C VAL A 39 -2.30 -11.38 0.86
N ILE A 40 -2.43 -11.88 2.10
CA ILE A 40 -1.64 -11.45 3.25
C ILE A 40 -0.36 -12.28 3.33
N ILE A 41 0.77 -11.62 3.61
CA ILE A 41 2.03 -12.28 3.97
C ILE A 41 2.00 -12.55 5.48
N GLU A 42 1.45 -13.71 5.86
CA GLU A 42 1.16 -14.02 7.27
C GLU A 42 2.42 -14.02 8.15
N ASP A 43 3.57 -14.45 7.61
CA ASP A 43 4.85 -14.47 8.34
C ASP A 43 5.31 -13.07 8.75
N ASP A 44 5.09 -12.05 7.91
CA ASP A 44 5.42 -10.67 8.26
C ASP A 44 4.48 -10.11 9.31
N LEU A 45 3.18 -10.40 9.18
CA LEU A 45 2.18 -9.96 10.14
C LEU A 45 2.41 -10.60 11.50
N ARG A 46 2.69 -11.90 11.52
CA ARG A 46 3.08 -12.65 12.72
C ARG A 46 4.32 -12.05 13.35
N HIS A 47 5.37 -11.80 12.57
CA HIS A 47 6.60 -11.21 13.09
C HIS A 47 6.36 -9.84 13.72
N TYR A 48 5.60 -8.98 13.05
CA TYR A 48 5.25 -7.66 13.57
C TYR A 48 4.46 -7.74 14.87
N LEU A 49 3.39 -8.55 14.91
CA LEU A 49 2.56 -8.71 16.11
C LEU A 49 3.37 -9.29 17.28
N ALA A 50 4.18 -10.32 17.03
CA ALA A 50 5.08 -10.89 18.04
C ALA A 50 6.03 -9.82 18.58
N ALA A 51 6.71 -9.07 17.72
CA ALA A 51 7.70 -8.09 18.16
C ALA A 51 7.07 -6.86 18.84
N ARG A 52 5.91 -6.38 18.38
CA ARG A 52 5.22 -5.19 18.92
C ARG A 52 4.65 -5.41 20.31
N TYR A 53 4.13 -6.60 20.57
CA TYR A 53 3.39 -6.95 21.79
C TYR A 53 4.12 -7.99 22.65
N GLN A 54 5.38 -8.32 22.35
CA GLN A 54 6.23 -9.14 23.22
C GLN A 54 6.31 -8.57 24.65
N PRO A 55 6.47 -7.25 24.87
CA PRO A 55 6.51 -6.69 26.24
C PRO A 55 5.23 -6.90 27.03
N ASP A 56 4.09 -6.99 26.33
CA ASP A 56 2.78 -7.27 26.91
C ASP A 56 2.51 -8.78 27.03
N GLY A 57 3.45 -9.63 26.59
CA GLY A 57 3.40 -11.07 26.72
C GLY A 57 2.42 -11.75 25.76
N ILE A 58 2.18 -11.21 24.56
CA ILE A 58 1.31 -11.84 23.55
C ILE A 58 1.76 -13.30 23.25
N THR A 59 0.82 -14.24 23.13
CA THR A 59 1.14 -15.63 22.79
C THR A 59 0.99 -15.92 21.29
N GLU A 60 1.57 -17.02 20.84
CA GLU A 60 1.47 -17.50 19.46
C GLU A 60 0.02 -17.86 19.08
N GLU A 61 -0.75 -18.43 20.01
CA GLU A 61 -2.18 -18.71 19.83
C GLU A 61 -2.99 -17.42 19.69
N GLU A 62 -2.68 -16.38 20.48
CA GLU A 62 -3.31 -15.07 20.37
C GLU A 62 -3.03 -14.42 19.00
N ILE A 63 -1.79 -14.52 18.51
CA ILE A 63 -1.41 -14.04 17.17
C ILE A 63 -2.18 -14.81 16.08
N GLN A 64 -2.29 -16.13 16.19
CA GLN A 64 -3.08 -16.94 15.26
C GLN A 64 -4.56 -16.53 15.25
N ARG A 65 -5.14 -16.22 16.43
CA ARG A 65 -6.52 -15.70 16.53
C ARG A 65 -6.67 -14.34 15.86
N LEU A 66 -5.69 -13.44 16.02
CA LEU A 66 -5.67 -12.13 15.36
C LEU A 66 -5.59 -12.27 13.83
N ILE A 67 -4.65 -13.07 13.33
CA ILE A 67 -4.52 -13.32 11.88
C ILE A 67 -5.81 -13.91 11.31
N LYS A 68 -6.40 -14.89 12.01
CA LYS A 68 -7.69 -15.48 11.65
C LYS A 68 -8.83 -14.46 11.64
N GLN A 69 -8.86 -13.52 12.59
CA GLN A 69 -9.85 -12.44 12.60
C GLN A 69 -9.77 -11.58 11.32
N PHE A 70 -8.57 -11.36 10.77
CA PHE A 70 -8.40 -10.62 9.52
C PHE A 70 -8.78 -11.48 8.30
N THR A 71 -8.29 -12.72 8.22
CA THR A 71 -8.47 -13.60 7.06
C THR A 71 -9.88 -14.17 6.92
N THR A 72 -10.74 -14.01 7.93
CA THR A 72 -12.16 -14.42 7.89
C THR A 72 -13.12 -13.33 7.44
N LEU A 73 -12.64 -12.10 7.18
CA LEU A 73 -13.48 -11.05 6.60
C LEU A 73 -13.99 -11.49 5.21
N PRO A 74 -15.31 -11.45 4.95
CA PRO A 74 -15.87 -11.97 3.72
C PRO A 74 -15.63 -11.02 2.54
N ALA A 75 -15.09 -11.55 1.44
CA ALA A 75 -14.98 -10.80 0.18
C ALA A 75 -16.35 -10.57 -0.51
N SER A 76 -17.40 -11.31 -0.10
CA SER A 76 -18.76 -11.14 -0.63
C SER A 76 -19.42 -9.83 -0.22
N ASP A 77 -19.07 -9.31 0.96
CA ASP A 77 -19.43 -7.96 1.42
C ASP A 77 -18.19 -7.08 1.48
N LEU A 78 -17.59 -6.88 0.30
CA LEU A 78 -16.28 -6.24 0.17
C LEU A 78 -16.22 -4.85 0.82
N TYR A 79 -17.28 -4.06 0.70
CA TYR A 79 -17.29 -2.70 1.24
C TYR A 79 -17.27 -2.69 2.77
N GLU A 80 -18.15 -3.46 3.43
CA GLU A 80 -18.17 -3.50 4.90
C GLU A 80 -16.93 -4.21 5.48
N SER A 81 -16.41 -5.24 4.79
CA SER A 81 -15.14 -5.86 5.16
C SER A 81 -13.97 -4.88 5.08
N ASN A 82 -13.86 -4.12 3.98
CA ASN A 82 -12.83 -3.10 3.81
C ASN A 82 -12.96 -1.98 4.85
N LYS A 83 -14.16 -1.46 5.05
CA LYS A 83 -14.44 -0.42 6.04
C LYS A 83 -14.12 -0.89 7.47
N THR A 84 -14.42 -2.14 7.81
CA THR A 84 -14.06 -2.74 9.09
C THR A 84 -12.55 -2.81 9.25
N PHE A 85 -11.86 -3.35 8.26
CA PHE A 85 -10.40 -3.44 8.27
C PHE A 85 -9.73 -2.05 8.34
N CYS A 86 -10.16 -1.09 7.52
CA CYS A 86 -9.62 0.27 7.53
C CYS A 86 -9.85 0.98 8.87
N ARG A 87 -10.94 0.69 9.59
CA ARG A 87 -11.15 1.19 10.97
C ARG A 87 -10.14 0.59 11.94
N TRP A 88 -9.84 -0.72 11.84
CA TRP A 88 -8.78 -1.35 12.63
C TRP A 88 -7.40 -0.81 12.27
N LEU A 89 -7.14 -0.58 11.00
CA LEU A 89 -5.89 -0.02 10.51
C LEU A 89 -5.65 1.40 11.05
N ALA A 90 -6.68 2.26 10.99
CA ALA A 90 -6.57 3.66 11.36
C ALA A 90 -6.60 3.89 12.88
N ASN A 91 -7.49 3.18 13.59
CA ASN A 91 -7.72 3.44 15.00
C ASN A 91 -7.06 2.41 15.92
N GLY A 92 -6.78 1.20 15.43
CA GLY A 92 -6.57 0.04 16.28
C GLY A 92 -7.88 -0.52 16.86
N PHE A 93 -7.77 -1.55 17.69
CA PHE A 93 -8.93 -2.18 18.35
C PHE A 93 -8.53 -2.95 19.61
N LEU A 94 -9.49 -3.19 20.50
CA LEU A 94 -9.29 -3.98 21.71
C LEU A 94 -9.37 -5.48 21.39
N PHE A 95 -8.33 -6.22 21.74
CA PHE A 95 -8.24 -7.67 21.62
C PHE A 95 -8.33 -8.34 22.99
N LYS A 96 -9.35 -9.20 23.14
CA LYS A 96 -9.59 -9.96 24.37
C LYS A 96 -8.65 -11.14 24.48
N ARG A 97 -7.90 -11.17 25.57
CA ARG A 97 -6.92 -12.23 25.87
C ARG A 97 -7.59 -13.50 26.37
N ASP A 98 -6.89 -14.62 26.19
CA ASP A 98 -7.41 -15.93 26.64
C ASP A 98 -7.41 -16.02 28.18
N ASP A 99 -6.35 -15.50 28.81
CA ASP A 99 -6.26 -15.35 30.25
C ASP A 99 -6.97 -14.07 30.71
N ARG A 100 -8.11 -14.23 31.39
CA ARG A 100 -8.93 -13.13 31.91
C ARG A 100 -8.27 -12.33 33.04
N GLN A 101 -7.15 -12.80 33.59
CA GLN A 101 -6.36 -12.03 34.57
C GLN A 101 -5.44 -11.01 33.90
N GLN A 102 -5.16 -11.17 32.62
CA GLN A 102 -4.34 -10.24 31.85
C GLN A 102 -5.21 -9.12 31.28
N LYS A 103 -4.61 -7.93 31.15
CA LYS A 103 -5.30 -6.81 30.50
C LYS A 103 -5.45 -7.09 29.01
N ASP A 104 -6.61 -6.73 28.45
CA ASP A 104 -6.85 -6.76 27.01
C ASP A 104 -5.78 -5.94 26.27
N LEU A 105 -5.37 -6.40 25.09
CA LEU A 105 -4.36 -5.72 24.27
C LEU A 105 -5.04 -4.71 23.35
N TYR A 106 -4.47 -3.52 23.22
CA TYR A 106 -4.86 -2.59 22.18
C TYR A 106 -3.99 -2.81 20.94
N ILE A 107 -4.58 -3.36 19.88
CA ILE A 107 -3.87 -3.77 18.67
C ILE A 107 -3.90 -2.65 17.63
N GLU A 108 -2.72 -2.13 17.33
CA GLU A 108 -2.36 -1.30 16.19
C GLU A 108 -1.65 -2.14 15.12
N LEU A 109 -2.07 -2.03 13.86
CA LEU A 109 -1.53 -2.82 12.74
C LEU A 109 -0.25 -2.23 12.13
N LEU A 110 0.06 -0.98 12.45
CA LEU A 110 1.25 -0.26 12.00
C LEU A 110 1.94 0.38 13.20
N ASP A 111 3.27 0.31 13.26
CA ASP A 111 4.04 1.10 14.22
C ASP A 111 4.18 2.54 13.72
N THR A 112 3.48 3.46 14.37
CA THR A 112 3.47 4.89 14.04
C THR A 112 4.12 5.74 15.13
N ARG A 113 4.70 5.13 16.18
CA ARG A 113 5.21 5.82 17.38
C ARG A 113 6.35 6.80 17.07
N HIS A 114 7.10 6.56 16.00
CA HIS A 114 8.17 7.45 15.52
C HIS A 114 7.65 8.64 14.70
N LEU A 115 6.45 8.54 14.12
CA LEU A 115 5.93 9.55 13.17
C LEU A 115 5.83 10.95 13.79
N PRO A 116 5.34 11.17 15.03
CA PRO A 116 5.29 12.51 15.59
C PRO A 116 6.66 13.20 15.66
N ALA A 117 7.73 12.44 15.96
CA ALA A 117 9.09 12.98 15.99
C ALA A 117 9.62 13.24 14.57
N ALA A 118 9.39 12.31 13.64
CA ALA A 118 9.83 12.46 12.25
C ALA A 118 9.11 13.61 11.53
N LEU A 119 7.80 13.79 11.76
CA LEU A 119 7.03 14.89 11.19
C LEU A 119 7.50 16.24 11.73
N ARG A 120 7.80 16.34 13.03
CA ARG A 120 8.40 17.56 13.61
C ARG A 120 9.70 17.95 12.91
N GLN A 121 10.61 17.00 12.67
CA GLN A 121 11.87 17.29 11.96
C GLN A 121 11.66 17.87 10.56
N ILE A 122 10.58 17.46 9.86
CA ILE A 122 10.27 17.96 8.52
C ILE A 122 9.69 19.37 8.56
N PHE A 123 8.81 19.65 9.52
CA PHE A 123 8.13 20.94 9.62
C PHE A 123 8.91 21.99 10.42
N ASP A 124 9.82 21.57 11.29
CA ASP A 124 10.69 22.44 12.11
C ASP A 124 12.05 22.71 11.44
N ALA A 125 12.32 22.13 10.26
CA ALA A 125 13.51 22.44 9.47
C ALA A 125 13.40 23.85 8.86
N GLU A 126 13.69 24.87 9.67
CA GLU A 126 13.89 26.24 9.18
C GLU A 126 15.13 26.31 8.26
N ASP A 127 14.98 27.01 7.13
CA ASP A 127 16.03 27.55 6.25
C ASP A 127 17.20 26.63 5.88
N VAL A 128 16.93 25.53 5.15
CA VAL A 128 17.97 24.90 4.33
C VAL A 128 18.11 25.69 3.02
N PRO A 129 19.28 26.28 2.71
CA PRO A 129 19.51 26.99 1.45
C PRO A 129 19.23 26.07 0.24
N LEU A 130 18.51 26.60 -0.76
CA LEU A 130 18.05 25.94 -1.99
C LEU A 130 19.11 25.13 -2.78
N GLN A 131 20.40 25.24 -2.46
CA GLN A 131 21.49 24.53 -3.14
C GLN A 131 21.73 23.10 -2.64
N GLN A 132 21.07 22.65 -1.58
CA GLN A 132 21.14 21.26 -1.08
C GLN A 132 19.79 20.50 -1.20
N ALA A 133 19.04 20.75 -2.27
CA ALA A 133 17.78 20.05 -2.55
C ALA A 133 17.97 18.62 -3.09
N ALA A 134 18.96 17.88 -2.61
CA ALA A 134 18.81 16.43 -2.58
C ALA A 134 17.83 16.15 -1.44
N GLU A 135 16.64 15.63 -1.75
CA GLU A 135 15.71 15.19 -0.71
C GLU A 135 16.49 14.29 0.26
N LEU A 136 16.71 14.76 1.48
CA LEU A 136 17.29 13.93 2.53
C LEU A 136 16.42 12.67 2.60
N PRO A 137 16.99 11.45 2.54
CA PRO A 137 16.21 10.22 2.60
C PRO A 137 15.34 10.33 3.85
N PRO A 138 14.01 10.35 3.71
CA PRO A 138 13.19 10.82 4.79
C PRO A 138 13.32 9.89 5.99
N SER A 139 13.66 10.47 7.15
CA SER A 139 13.87 9.75 8.40
C SER A 139 12.62 8.98 8.89
N TYR A 140 11.44 9.21 8.28
CA TYR A 140 10.21 8.46 8.55
C TYR A 140 10.15 7.06 7.91
N ILE A 141 11.03 6.74 6.95
CA ILE A 141 10.85 5.59 6.05
C ILE A 141 11.20 4.25 6.67
N ASN A 142 12.06 4.21 7.70
CA ASN A 142 12.38 2.98 8.41
C ASN A 142 11.91 3.04 9.88
N PRO A 143 10.60 2.83 10.14
CA PRO A 143 10.16 2.47 11.48
C PRO A 143 10.93 1.21 11.89
N PRO A 144 11.53 1.15 13.10
CA PRO A 144 12.35 -0.01 13.48
C PRO A 144 11.59 -1.34 13.45
N LEU A 145 10.26 -1.30 13.42
CA LEU A 145 9.40 -2.47 13.49
C LEU A 145 8.59 -2.77 12.23
N ASN A 146 8.26 -1.76 11.40
CA ASN A 146 7.42 -2.02 10.24
C ASN A 146 8.26 -2.65 9.13
N ARG A 147 7.76 -3.74 8.56
CA ARG A 147 8.34 -4.35 7.36
C ARG A 147 7.60 -3.84 6.15
N ILE A 148 8.30 -3.10 5.28
CA ILE A 148 7.71 -2.51 4.09
C ILE A 148 8.26 -3.23 2.85
N LYS A 149 7.36 -3.74 2.00
CA LYS A 149 7.72 -4.46 0.78
C LYS A 149 6.94 -3.95 -0.42
N ILE A 150 7.62 -3.72 -1.54
CA ILE A 150 6.97 -3.56 -2.85
C ILE A 150 7.02 -4.90 -3.57
N VAL A 151 5.85 -5.38 -4.00
CA VAL A 151 5.70 -6.65 -4.70
C VAL A 151 5.14 -6.38 -6.09
N ASN A 152 5.79 -6.89 -7.13
CA ASN A 152 5.24 -6.89 -8.49
C ASN A 152 5.02 -8.32 -9.00
N GLN A 153 4.34 -8.44 -10.14
CA GLN A 153 4.07 -9.73 -10.79
C GLN A 153 3.36 -10.75 -9.88
N LEU A 154 2.62 -10.29 -8.86
CA LEU A 154 1.90 -11.17 -7.94
C LEU A 154 0.63 -11.71 -8.58
N LYS A 155 0.68 -12.96 -9.02
CA LYS A 155 -0.51 -13.66 -9.51
C LYS A 155 -1.49 -13.94 -8.37
N ILE A 156 -2.71 -13.40 -8.45
CA ILE A 156 -3.79 -13.64 -7.48
C ILE A 156 -4.96 -14.32 -8.18
N SER A 157 -5.40 -15.45 -7.63
CA SER A 157 -6.60 -16.16 -8.10
C SER A 157 -7.77 -15.81 -7.18
N GLY A 158 -8.87 -15.31 -7.75
CA GLY A 158 -10.05 -14.88 -7.01
C GLY A 158 -11.31 -15.62 -7.45
N LYS A 159 -12.42 -14.89 -7.48
CA LYS A 159 -13.74 -15.45 -7.72
C LYS A 159 -13.83 -16.08 -9.12
N ASP A 160 -14.55 -17.19 -9.25
CA ASP A 160 -14.81 -17.87 -10.52
C ASP A 160 -13.53 -18.24 -11.30
N ASN A 161 -12.45 -18.57 -10.57
CA ASN A 161 -11.10 -18.85 -11.08
C ASN A 161 -10.49 -17.71 -11.92
N GLN A 162 -11.02 -16.48 -11.79
CA GLN A 162 -10.41 -15.31 -12.42
C GLN A 162 -9.05 -15.05 -11.78
N THR A 163 -8.05 -14.80 -12.61
CA THR A 163 -6.69 -14.51 -12.18
C THR A 163 -6.28 -13.12 -12.65
N ARG A 164 -5.68 -12.35 -11.74
CA ARG A 164 -5.18 -10.99 -12.00
C ARG A 164 -3.77 -10.83 -11.45
N ILE A 165 -3.01 -9.94 -12.07
CA ILE A 165 -1.65 -9.56 -11.70
C ILE A 165 -1.67 -8.04 -11.65
N PRO A 166 -1.78 -7.42 -10.47
CA PRO A 166 -1.57 -5.98 -10.32
C PRO A 166 -0.11 -5.63 -10.61
N ASP A 167 0.12 -4.42 -11.13
CA ASP A 167 1.48 -3.99 -11.51
C ASP A 167 2.38 -3.79 -10.29
N GLY A 168 1.80 -3.41 -9.15
CA GLY A 168 2.51 -3.32 -7.88
C GLY A 168 1.58 -3.39 -6.67
N ILE A 169 2.07 -3.94 -5.56
CA ILE A 169 1.39 -3.96 -4.28
C ILE A 169 2.38 -3.58 -3.18
N LEU A 170 2.07 -2.53 -2.42
CA LEU A 170 2.83 -2.17 -1.23
C LEU A 170 2.27 -2.91 -0.02
N TYR A 171 3.12 -3.71 0.59
CA TYR A 171 2.87 -4.40 1.83
C TYR A 171 3.48 -3.64 3.01
N ILE A 172 2.71 -3.49 4.08
CA ILE A 172 3.25 -3.09 5.40
C ILE A 172 2.86 -4.15 6.41
N ASN A 173 3.85 -4.74 7.08
CA ASN A 173 3.67 -5.85 8.04
C ASN A 173 2.85 -7.01 7.43
N GLY A 174 3.05 -7.27 6.14
CA GLY A 174 2.34 -8.32 5.40
C GLY A 174 0.90 -8.00 4.98
N LEU A 175 0.40 -6.79 5.25
CA LEU A 175 -0.90 -6.32 4.79
C LEU A 175 -0.79 -5.60 3.43
N PRO A 176 -1.57 -5.96 2.39
CA PRO A 176 -1.50 -5.33 1.07
C PRO A 176 -2.28 -4.00 1.04
N LEU A 177 -1.67 -2.94 1.56
CA LEU A 177 -2.36 -1.68 1.83
C LEU A 177 -2.47 -0.75 0.61
N VAL A 178 -1.50 -0.80 -0.31
CA VAL A 178 -1.51 0.03 -1.52
C VAL A 178 -1.43 -0.84 -2.76
N VAL A 179 -2.27 -0.56 -3.75
CA VAL A 179 -2.25 -1.25 -5.05
C VAL A 179 -1.99 -0.22 -6.15
N PHE A 180 -1.01 -0.52 -6.99
CA PHE A 180 -0.59 0.31 -8.12
C PHE A 180 -1.12 -0.28 -9.42
N GLU A 181 -1.45 0.62 -10.34
CA GLU A 181 -1.71 0.30 -11.74
C GLU A 181 -1.02 1.35 -12.61
N PHE A 182 -0.14 0.88 -13.48
CA PHE A 182 0.67 1.69 -14.37
C PHE A 182 0.14 1.63 -15.79
N LYS A 183 0.38 2.69 -16.55
CA LYS A 183 0.10 2.75 -17.99
C LYS A 183 1.29 3.40 -18.69
N SER A 184 1.38 3.20 -20.01
CA SER A 184 2.41 3.88 -20.81
C SER A 184 1.98 5.32 -21.14
N ALA A 185 2.87 6.29 -20.87
CA ALA A 185 2.75 7.70 -21.29
C ALA A 185 2.64 7.90 -22.81
N VAL A 186 3.02 6.90 -23.62
CA VAL A 186 3.07 7.02 -25.10
C VAL A 186 1.67 6.92 -25.71
N ARG A 187 0.64 6.56 -24.93
CA ARG A 187 -0.76 6.64 -25.38
C ARG A 187 -1.29 8.04 -25.08
N GLU A 188 -1.45 8.85 -26.12
CA GLU A 188 -1.74 10.31 -26.09
C GLU A 188 -3.11 10.73 -25.50
N GLN A 189 -3.71 10.02 -24.54
CA GLN A 189 -5.07 10.34 -24.07
C GLN A 189 -5.28 10.03 -22.58
N ASP A 190 -6.01 10.90 -21.86
CA ASP A 190 -6.55 10.69 -20.50
C ASP A 190 -7.28 9.35 -20.28
N ALA A 191 -7.69 8.73 -21.39
CA ALA A 191 -8.22 7.37 -21.41
C ALA A 191 -7.25 6.36 -20.76
N SER A 192 -5.92 6.58 -20.79
CA SER A 192 -4.92 5.69 -20.20
C SER A 192 -5.12 5.56 -18.68
N ILE A 193 -5.16 6.68 -17.95
CA ILE A 193 -5.34 6.71 -16.49
C ILE A 193 -6.76 6.32 -16.11
N GLY A 194 -7.75 6.75 -16.88
CA GLY A 194 -9.13 6.30 -16.70
C GLY A 194 -9.28 4.78 -16.85
N ASP A 195 -8.50 4.15 -17.73
CA ASP A 195 -8.46 2.70 -17.90
C ASP A 195 -7.74 1.99 -16.75
N ALA A 196 -6.69 2.58 -16.18
CA ALA A 196 -6.07 2.11 -14.94
C ALA A 196 -7.09 2.12 -13.78
N TRP A 197 -7.87 3.21 -13.65
CA TRP A 197 -8.96 3.27 -12.68
C TRP A 197 -10.02 2.18 -12.94
N LYS A 198 -10.42 1.95 -14.21
CA LYS A 198 -11.34 0.85 -14.55
C LYS A 198 -10.74 -0.53 -14.22
N GLN A 199 -9.41 -0.71 -14.29
CA GLN A 199 -8.76 -1.95 -13.85
C GLN A 199 -8.97 -2.17 -12.36
N LEU A 200 -8.54 -1.22 -11.53
CA LEU A 200 -8.64 -1.36 -10.08
C LEU A 200 -10.11 -1.41 -9.62
N CYS A 201 -10.87 -0.35 -9.90
CA CYS A 201 -12.18 -0.10 -9.30
C CYS A 201 -13.33 -0.92 -9.91
N LYS A 202 -13.12 -1.54 -11.08
CA LYS A 202 -14.13 -2.40 -11.71
C LYS A 202 -13.66 -3.84 -11.91
N ARG A 203 -12.55 -4.06 -12.64
CA ARG A 203 -12.11 -5.41 -13.02
C ARG A 203 -11.54 -6.17 -11.83
N TYR A 204 -10.50 -5.66 -11.20
CA TYR A 204 -9.84 -6.33 -10.08
C TYR A 204 -10.76 -6.40 -8.88
N ARG A 205 -11.52 -5.33 -8.59
CA ARG A 205 -12.58 -5.35 -7.58
C ARG A 205 -13.56 -6.52 -7.76
N ARG A 206 -13.94 -6.85 -8.99
CA ARG A 206 -14.84 -7.96 -9.30
C ARG A 206 -14.13 -9.32 -9.23
N ASP A 207 -12.91 -9.39 -9.79
CA ASP A 207 -12.23 -10.66 -10.07
C ASP A 207 -11.41 -11.17 -8.88
N ILE A 208 -10.76 -10.28 -8.13
CA ILE A 208 -9.93 -10.58 -6.95
C ILE A 208 -10.34 -9.71 -5.73
N PRO A 209 -11.62 -9.74 -5.32
CA PRO A 209 -12.12 -8.88 -4.24
C PRO A 209 -11.39 -9.08 -2.91
N GLN A 210 -10.82 -10.26 -2.66
CA GLN A 210 -10.11 -10.56 -1.41
C GLN A 210 -8.86 -9.69 -1.18
N LEU A 211 -8.20 -9.22 -2.24
CA LEU A 211 -7.09 -8.26 -2.13
C LEU A 211 -7.58 -6.95 -1.51
N PHE A 212 -8.78 -6.52 -1.91
CA PHE A 212 -9.34 -5.23 -1.58
C PHE A 212 -10.06 -5.18 -0.22
N ILE A 213 -10.13 -6.30 0.51
CA ILE A 213 -10.50 -6.28 1.93
C ILE A 213 -9.52 -5.40 2.71
N TYR A 214 -8.23 -5.46 2.35
CA TYR A 214 -7.15 -4.80 3.12
C TYR A 214 -6.66 -3.51 2.49
N ASN A 215 -7.08 -3.21 1.25
CA ASN A 215 -6.62 -2.04 0.51
C ASN A 215 -7.04 -0.73 1.19
N ALA A 216 -6.07 0.12 1.51
CA ALA A 216 -6.30 1.47 1.99
C ALA A 216 -6.29 2.51 0.86
N LEU A 217 -5.40 2.31 -0.13
CA LEU A 217 -5.13 3.29 -1.19
C LEU A 217 -4.88 2.62 -2.54
N CYS A 218 -5.44 3.19 -3.60
CA CYS A 218 -5.13 2.84 -4.99
C CYS A 218 -4.32 3.97 -5.63
N ILE A 219 -3.28 3.62 -6.37
CA ILE A 219 -2.44 4.56 -7.12
C ILE A 219 -2.53 4.20 -8.60
N ILE A 220 -2.81 5.20 -9.44
CA ILE A 220 -2.83 5.07 -10.89
C ILE A 220 -1.84 6.06 -11.50
N SER A 221 -1.02 5.61 -12.43
CA SER A 221 0.03 6.44 -13.02
C SER A 221 0.34 6.07 -14.46
N ASP A 222 0.59 7.05 -15.32
CA ASP A 222 1.19 6.86 -16.64
C ASP A 222 2.64 7.35 -16.74
N GLY A 223 3.21 7.80 -15.62
CA GLY A 223 4.55 8.39 -15.51
C GLY A 223 4.58 9.92 -15.63
N VAL A 224 3.55 10.53 -16.24
CA VAL A 224 3.39 11.99 -16.33
C VAL A 224 2.37 12.45 -15.29
N ASN A 225 1.25 11.76 -15.23
CA ASN A 225 0.11 12.03 -14.38
C ASN A 225 -0.01 10.92 -13.33
N ASN A 226 -0.04 11.31 -12.07
CA ASN A 226 -0.10 10.40 -10.93
C ASN A 226 -1.30 10.77 -10.06
N ARG A 227 -2.26 9.85 -9.92
CA ARG A 227 -3.46 10.07 -9.10
C ARG A 227 -3.60 8.98 -8.05
N MET A 228 -4.19 9.33 -6.92
CA MET A 228 -4.48 8.39 -5.85
C MET A 228 -5.92 8.55 -5.35
N GLY A 229 -6.51 7.46 -4.89
CA GLY A 229 -7.87 7.45 -4.38
C GLY A 229 -8.24 6.14 -3.70
N ASN A 230 -9.42 6.11 -3.11
CA ASN A 230 -9.97 4.89 -2.54
C ASN A 230 -10.63 4.03 -3.63
N LEU A 231 -10.56 2.71 -3.51
CA LEU A 231 -11.18 1.75 -4.45
C LEU A 231 -12.65 2.03 -4.78
N PHE A 232 -13.42 2.49 -3.79
CA PHE A 232 -14.86 2.73 -3.92
C PHE A 232 -15.19 4.13 -4.44
N ALA A 233 -14.18 5.00 -4.57
CA ALA A 233 -14.38 6.36 -5.02
C ALA A 233 -14.57 6.43 -6.56
N PRO A 234 -15.52 7.26 -7.04
CA PRO A 234 -15.58 7.62 -8.45
C PRO A 234 -14.27 8.25 -8.94
N TYR A 235 -14.00 8.18 -10.25
CA TYR A 235 -12.75 8.66 -10.86
C TYR A 235 -12.44 10.13 -10.55
N GLU A 236 -13.45 11.00 -10.45
CA GLU A 236 -13.29 12.43 -10.12
C GLU A 236 -12.69 12.70 -8.73
N TYR A 237 -12.72 11.70 -7.83
CA TYR A 237 -12.11 11.76 -6.49
C TYR A 237 -10.73 11.08 -6.43
N PHE A 238 -10.18 10.68 -7.58
CA PHE A 238 -8.76 10.33 -7.69
C PHE A 238 -7.96 11.61 -7.93
N TYR A 239 -7.33 12.09 -6.87
CA TYR A 239 -6.63 13.36 -6.85
C TYR A 239 -5.17 13.20 -7.25
N SER A 240 -4.67 14.18 -8.01
CA SER A 240 -3.26 14.26 -8.33
C SER A 240 -2.43 14.53 -7.07
N TRP A 241 -1.34 13.78 -6.89
CA TRP A 241 -0.40 14.06 -5.80
C TRP A 241 0.40 15.32 -6.15
N ARG A 242 0.12 16.44 -5.49
CA ARG A 242 0.83 17.70 -5.72
C ARG A 242 2.15 17.71 -4.98
N LYS A 243 3.22 18.18 -5.64
CA LYS A 243 4.51 18.44 -5.00
C LYS A 243 4.34 19.49 -3.89
N VAL A 244 5.13 19.35 -2.82
CA VAL A 244 5.09 20.15 -1.59
C VAL A 244 5.29 21.66 -1.84
N THR A 245 5.87 22.04 -2.98
CA THR A 245 6.19 23.44 -3.32
C THR A 245 4.97 24.33 -3.57
N GLY A 246 3.77 23.77 -3.78
CA GLY A 246 2.50 24.51 -3.76
C GLY A 246 2.32 25.61 -4.81
N ASN A 247 3.27 25.80 -5.73
CA ASN A 247 3.36 27.00 -6.59
C ASN A 247 3.43 26.68 -8.08
N GLU A 248 2.69 25.66 -8.53
CA GLU A 248 2.49 25.42 -9.96
C GLU A 248 1.03 25.71 -10.33
N ASN A 249 0.88 26.68 -11.24
CA ASN A 249 -0.40 27.02 -11.86
C ASN A 249 -0.94 25.78 -12.59
N ARG A 250 -2.23 25.49 -12.36
CA ARG A 250 -3.13 24.55 -13.07
C ARG A 250 -2.46 23.61 -14.07
N GLU A 251 -2.64 22.30 -13.79
CA GLU A 251 -2.61 21.17 -14.72
C GLU A 251 -2.28 21.55 -16.17
N GLN A 252 -1.05 21.29 -16.60
CA GLN A 252 -0.70 21.26 -18.01
C GLN A 252 -0.86 19.84 -18.52
N ASP A 253 -1.83 19.63 -19.42
CA ASP A 253 -1.93 18.42 -20.21
C ASP A 253 -0.81 18.40 -21.26
N GLY A 254 0.10 17.44 -21.13
CA GLY A 254 1.12 17.13 -22.13
C GLY A 254 2.51 17.73 -21.90
N ILE A 255 3.51 17.17 -22.59
CA ILE A 255 4.90 17.65 -22.57
C ILE A 255 4.98 18.96 -23.35
N PRO A 256 5.53 20.06 -22.79
CA PRO A 256 5.72 21.30 -23.53
C PRO A 256 6.68 21.07 -24.69
N SER A 257 6.24 21.46 -25.89
CA SER A 257 7.04 21.47 -27.13
C SER A 257 8.07 22.60 -27.12
#